data_AF-A0A2C9KEA5-F1
#
_entry.id   AF-A0A2C9KEA5-F1
#
_cell.length_a   1.000
_cell.length_b   1.000
_cell.length_c   1.000
_cell.angle_alpha   90.00
_cell.angle_beta   90.00
_cell.angle_gamma   90.00
#
_symmetry.space_group_name_H-M   'P 1'
#
loop_
_entity.id
_entity.type
_entity.pdbx_description
1 polymer ?
#
loop_
_entity_poly.entity_id
_entity_poly.type
_entity_poly.pdbx_seq_one_letter_code
_entity_poly.pdbx_strand_id
1 'polypeptide(L)'
;MLPGKIPMGKYYLLIESISQLYRQVVTIVPWWYYLSDNTRTSVWFAFITEAVYLGFKSWSVWGAVQFLYTAFQRFQSNSSFGVKPSSSDMLDKGNQCPICQDTINDPIMLPCKHIFCEQCVSIWFDREKTCPMCRAEITTESPVWKDGNTSSHLQWH
;
A
#
# COMPACT_ATOMS: atom_id res chain seq x y z
N MET A 1 4.17 22.08 15.08
CA MET A 1 4.09 20.59 15.11
C MET A 1 3.19 20.16 13.95
N LEU A 2 3.78 19.70 12.85
CA LEU A 2 3.00 19.14 11.74
C LEU A 2 2.84 17.63 12.00
N PRO A 3 1.61 17.09 12.02
CA PRO A 3 1.39 15.66 12.23
C PRO A 3 2.11 14.87 11.14
N GLY A 4 2.63 13.70 11.51
CA GLY A 4 3.35 12.76 10.65
C GLY A 4 2.83 12.73 9.22
N LYS A 5 3.58 13.35 8.30
CA LYS A 5 3.26 13.29 6.88
C LYS A 5 3.48 11.85 6.41
N ILE A 6 2.39 11.08 6.36
CA ILE A 6 2.33 9.82 5.63
C ILE A 6 2.87 10.10 4.20
N PRO A 7 3.80 9.28 3.68
CA PRO A 7 4.42 9.54 2.38
C PRO A 7 3.35 9.57 1.29
N MET A 8 3.36 10.62 0.46
CA MET A 8 2.32 10.89 -0.55
C MET A 8 2.08 9.70 -1.49
N GLY A 9 3.10 8.88 -1.76
CA GLY A 9 2.96 7.66 -2.55
C GLY A 9 1.97 6.64 -2.00
N LYS A 10 1.84 6.51 -0.66
CA LYS A 10 0.85 5.64 -0.03
C LYS A 10 -0.58 6.12 -0.29
N TYR A 11 -0.81 7.43 -0.25
CA TYR A 11 -2.11 8.02 -0.58
C TYR A 11 -2.47 7.81 -2.04
N TYR A 12 -1.54 8.09 -2.96
CA TYR A 12 -1.79 7.89 -4.39
C TYR A 12 -2.08 6.42 -4.71
N LEU A 13 -1.36 5.48 -4.11
CA LEU A 13 -1.63 4.05 -4.25
C LEU A 13 -3.04 3.66 -3.78
N LEU A 14 -3.47 4.20 -2.64
CA LEU A 14 -4.80 3.95 -2.08
C LEU A 14 -5.91 4.53 -2.99
N ILE A 15 -5.74 5.77 -3.43
CA ILE A 15 -6.69 6.45 -4.34
C ILE A 15 -6.79 5.69 -5.67
N GLU A 16 -5.66 5.26 -6.24
CA GLU A 16 -5.62 4.46 -7.47
C GLU A 16 -6.35 3.13 -7.28
N SER A 17 -6.09 2.40 -6.19
CA SER A 17 -6.75 1.12 -5.92
C SER A 17 -8.25 1.25 -5.66
N ILE A 18 -8.71 2.32 -4.98
CA ILE A 18 -10.12 2.66 -4.85
C ILE A 18 -10.74 2.97 -6.22
N SER A 19 -10.04 3.75 -7.05
CA SER A 19 -10.50 4.13 -8.39
C SER A 19 -10.66 2.92 -9.31
N GLN A 20 -9.74 1.95 -9.23
CA GLN A 20 -9.82 0.70 -9.98
C GLN A 20 -11.02 -0.15 -9.54
N LEU A 21 -11.25 -0.30 -8.22
CA LEU A 21 -12.42 -1.01 -7.71
C LEU A 21 -13.73 -0.34 -8.18
N TYR A 22 -13.80 0.99 -8.10
CA TYR A 22 -14.96 1.75 -8.57
C TYR A 22 -15.26 1.50 -10.06
N ARG A 23 -14.23 1.57 -10.93
CA ARG A 23 -14.39 1.29 -12.38
C ARG A 23 -14.89 -0.13 -12.64
N GLN A 24 -14.49 -1.10 -11.83
CA GLN A 24 -14.95 -2.48 -11.98
C GLN A 24 -16.41 -2.65 -11.56
N VAL A 25 -16.85 -1.96 -10.50
CA VAL A 25 -18.21 -2.06 -9.95
C VAL A 25 -19.24 -1.26 -10.75
N VAL A 26 -18.89 -0.05 -11.22
CA VAL A 26 -19.85 0.83 -11.92
C VAL A 26 -20.38 0.22 -13.21
N THR A 27 -19.60 -0.64 -13.85
CA THR A 27 -20.01 -1.35 -15.08
C THR A 27 -20.95 -2.52 -14.81
N ILE A 28 -21.09 -3.00 -13.56
CA ILE A 28 -21.96 -4.14 -13.25
C ILE A 28 -23.42 -3.78 -13.51
N VAL A 29 -23.87 -2.61 -13.06
CA VAL A 29 -25.28 -2.23 -13.10
C VAL A 29 -25.83 -2.09 -14.53
N PRO A 30 -25.21 -1.34 -15.46
CA PRO A 30 -25.74 -1.20 -16.81
C PRO A 30 -25.80 -2.51 -17.59
N TRP A 31 -24.77 -3.35 -17.44
CA TRP A 31 -24.71 -4.65 -18.11
C TRP A 31 -25.69 -5.65 -17.53
N TRP A 32 -25.92 -5.63 -16.21
CA TRP A 32 -26.98 -6.41 -15.59
C TRP A 32 -28.35 -6.06 -16.19
N TYR A 33 -28.69 -4.76 -16.25
CA TYR A 33 -29.94 -4.31 -16.85
C TYR A 33 -30.08 -4.78 -18.31
N TYR A 34 -29.03 -4.62 -19.11
CA TYR A 34 -29.02 -5.05 -20.50
C TYR A 34 -29.21 -6.55 -20.68
N LEU A 35 -28.53 -7.37 -19.85
CA LEU A 35 -28.62 -8.85 -19.93
C LEU A 35 -29.96 -9.38 -19.39
N SER A 36 -30.58 -8.67 -18.44
CA SER A 36 -31.89 -9.03 -17.89
C SER A 36 -33.07 -8.73 -18.82
N ASP A 37 -32.85 -7.97 -19.90
CA ASP A 37 -33.87 -7.68 -20.90
C ASP A 37 -34.10 -8.90 -21.80
N ASN A 38 -34.99 -9.78 -21.34
CA ASN A 38 -35.35 -11.04 -22.01
C ASN A 38 -36.30 -10.86 -23.21
N THR A 39 -36.61 -9.64 -23.61
CA THR A 39 -37.59 -9.37 -24.68
C THR A 39 -37.09 -9.70 -26.09
N ARG A 40 -35.77 -9.89 -26.27
CA ARG A 40 -35.14 -10.10 -27.60
C ARG A 40 -34.37 -11.41 -27.76
N THR A 41 -34.13 -12.16 -26.69
CA THR A 41 -33.18 -13.28 -26.69
C THR A 41 -33.80 -14.53 -26.04
N SER A 42 -33.38 -15.73 -26.46
CA SER A 42 -33.83 -16.98 -25.82
C SER A 42 -33.59 -16.93 -24.31
N VAL A 43 -34.61 -17.24 -23.51
CA VAL A 43 -34.57 -17.19 -22.04
C VAL A 43 -33.38 -17.97 -21.47
N TRP A 44 -33.10 -19.17 -22.00
CA TRP A 44 -31.96 -19.98 -21.59
C TRP A 44 -30.61 -19.35 -21.96
N PHE A 45 -30.53 -18.69 -23.11
CA PHE A 45 -29.30 -17.99 -23.51
C PHE A 45 -29.02 -16.80 -22.60
N ALA A 46 -30.06 -16.05 -22.20
CA ALA A 46 -29.92 -14.93 -21.27
C ALA A 46 -29.41 -15.36 -19.89
N PHE A 47 -29.94 -16.45 -19.32
CA PHE A 47 -29.44 -16.99 -18.04
C PHE A 47 -27.98 -17.44 -18.11
N ILE A 48 -27.56 -18.05 -19.22
CA ILE A 48 -26.18 -18.49 -19.41
C ILE A 48 -25.25 -17.27 -19.51
N THR A 49 -25.59 -16.26 -20.31
CA THR A 49 -24.77 -15.07 -20.47
C THR A 49 -24.69 -14.23 -19.20
N GLU A 50 -25.78 -14.13 -18.44
CA GLU A 50 -25.83 -13.51 -17.11
C GLU A 50 -24.91 -14.24 -16.12
N ALA A 51 -25.03 -15.57 -16.01
CA ALA A 51 -24.19 -16.36 -15.11
C ALA A 51 -22.70 -16.27 -15.46
N VAL A 52 -22.36 -16.33 -16.74
CA VAL A 52 -20.99 -16.15 -17.24
C VAL A 52 -20.48 -14.74 -16.92
N TYR A 53 -21.27 -13.71 -17.20
CA TYR A 53 -20.91 -12.31 -16.91
C TYR A 53 -20.61 -12.10 -15.42
N LEU A 54 -21.49 -12.60 -14.55
CA LEU A 54 -21.33 -12.51 -13.10
C LEU A 54 -20.12 -13.29 -12.61
N GLY A 55 -19.84 -14.47 -13.16
CA GLY A 55 -18.65 -15.25 -12.83
C GLY A 55 -17.36 -14.50 -13.15
N PHE A 56 -17.22 -14.03 -14.39
CA PHE A 56 -16.05 -13.24 -14.81
C PHE A 56 -15.92 -11.93 -14.04
N LYS A 57 -17.02 -11.23 -13.78
CA LYS A 57 -17.00 -10.00 -12.98
C LYS A 57 -16.66 -10.24 -11.53
N SER A 58 -17.18 -11.30 -10.92
CA SER A 58 -16.85 -11.67 -9.55
C SER A 58 -15.36 -11.94 -9.39
N TRP A 59 -14.76 -12.67 -10.35
CA TRP A 59 -13.31 -12.90 -10.38
C TRP A 59 -12.50 -11.59 -10.51
N SER A 60 -12.91 -10.69 -11.41
CA SER A 60 -12.25 -9.41 -11.62
C SER A 60 -12.36 -8.47 -10.41
N VAL A 61 -13.54 -8.37 -9.80
CA VAL A 61 -13.78 -7.56 -8.60
C VAL A 61 -12.99 -8.13 -7.42
N TRP A 62 -12.94 -9.45 -7.26
CA TRP A 62 -12.14 -10.09 -6.22
C TRP A 62 -10.66 -9.69 -6.31
N GLY A 63 -10.08 -9.69 -7.51
CA GLY A 63 -8.71 -9.21 -7.73
C GLY A 63 -8.51 -7.75 -7.31
N ALA A 64 -9.45 -6.86 -7.68
CA ALA A 64 -9.40 -5.46 -7.27
C ALA A 64 -9.54 -5.26 -5.75
N VAL A 65 -10.37 -6.07 -5.09
CA VAL A 65 -10.53 -6.07 -3.63
C VAL A 65 -9.25 -6.53 -2.93
N GLN A 66 -8.61 -7.60 -3.41
CA GLN A 66 -7.33 -8.07 -2.88
C GLN A 66 -6.23 -7.00 -3.02
N PHE A 67 -6.18 -6.32 -4.17
CA PHE A 67 -5.25 -5.22 -4.39
C PHE A 67 -5.50 -4.04 -3.44
N LEU A 68 -6.76 -3.62 -3.29
CA LEU A 68 -7.15 -2.59 -2.33
C LEU A 68 -6.80 -2.98 -0.88
N TYR A 69 -7.04 -4.23 -0.51
CA TYR A 69 -6.70 -4.74 0.82
C TYR A 69 -5.20 -4.67 1.07
N THR A 70 -4.38 -5.08 0.09
CA THR A 70 -2.91 -4.98 0.19
C THR A 70 -2.45 -3.51 0.24
N ALA A 71 -3.07 -2.63 -0.54
CA ALA A 71 -2.81 -1.19 -0.50
C ALA A 71 -3.15 -0.59 0.87
N PHE A 72 -4.28 -0.99 1.46
CA PHE A 72 -4.71 -0.55 2.78
C PHE A 72 -3.81 -1.08 3.90
N GLN A 73 -3.42 -2.36 3.83
CA GLN A 73 -2.43 -2.93 4.75
C GLN A 73 -1.10 -2.18 4.68
N ARG A 74 -0.63 -1.79 3.49
CA ARG A 74 0.59 -0.99 3.29
C ARG A 74 0.43 0.49 3.70
N PHE A 75 -0.78 1.02 3.59
CA PHE A 75 -1.11 2.35 4.10
C PHE A 75 -0.98 2.38 5.62
N GLN A 76 -1.54 1.36 6.29
CA GLN A 76 -1.47 1.20 7.74
C GLN A 76 -0.11 0.69 8.24
N SER A 77 0.65 -0.06 7.44
CA SER A 77 1.97 -0.51 7.88
C SER A 77 2.88 0.70 8.00
N ASN A 78 3.21 1.04 9.24
CA ASN A 78 4.38 1.86 9.46
C ASN A 78 5.56 1.11 8.88
N SER A 79 6.22 1.77 7.94
CA SER A 79 7.33 1.27 7.16
C SER A 79 8.32 0.47 8.02
N SER A 80 8.50 -0.81 7.69
CA SER A 80 9.35 -1.77 8.41
C SER A 80 10.85 -1.48 8.21
N PHE A 81 11.28 -0.27 8.54
CA PHE A 81 12.68 0.12 8.46
C PHE A 81 13.53 -0.52 9.55
N GLY A 82 12.90 -1.09 10.58
CA GLY A 82 13.58 -1.62 11.75
C GLY A 82 12.62 -2.28 12.73
N VAL A 83 13.18 -2.72 13.86
CA VAL A 83 12.44 -3.35 14.97
C VAL A 83 12.27 -2.32 16.09
N LYS A 84 11.19 -2.42 16.89
CA LYS A 84 11.07 -1.60 18.09
C LYS A 84 12.15 -2.01 19.10
N PRO A 85 13.03 -1.10 19.56
CA PRO A 85 14.08 -1.43 20.52
C PRO A 85 13.48 -1.79 21.89
N SER A 86 14.19 -2.63 22.64
CA SER A 86 13.85 -2.91 24.02
C SER A 86 14.14 -1.70 24.92
N SER A 87 13.54 -1.65 26.11
CA SER A 87 13.82 -0.57 27.08
C SER A 87 15.29 -0.54 27.52
N SER A 88 16.00 -1.67 27.50
CA SER A 88 17.44 -1.74 27.75
C SER A 88 18.26 -1.09 26.63
N ASP A 89 17.88 -1.29 25.35
CA ASP A 89 18.60 -0.69 24.22
C ASP A 89 18.50 0.84 24.20
N MET A 90 17.38 1.37 24.72
CA MET A 90 17.14 2.81 24.84
C MET A 90 18.03 3.45 25.91
N LEU A 91 18.31 2.73 27.01
CA LEU A 91 19.17 3.22 28.10
C LEU A 91 20.64 3.37 27.66
N ASP A 92 21.14 2.42 26.86
CA ASP A 92 22.55 2.42 26.42
C ASP A 92 22.84 3.47 25.35
N LYS A 93 21.84 3.84 24.52
CA LYS A 93 22.03 4.74 23.36
C LYS A 93 21.53 6.17 23.58
N GLY A 94 20.88 6.42 24.71
CA GLY A 94 20.29 7.70 25.05
C GLY A 94 18.92 7.92 24.38
N ASN A 95 18.10 8.75 25.03
CA ASN A 95 16.72 9.01 24.62
C ASN A 95 16.57 10.13 23.58
N GLN A 96 17.66 10.57 22.94
CA GLN A 96 17.63 11.70 21.99
C GLN A 96 17.80 11.21 20.56
N CYS A 97 16.93 11.66 19.65
CA CYS A 97 16.99 11.31 18.25
C CYS A 97 18.09 12.11 17.54
N PRO A 98 19.03 11.48 16.83
CA PRO A 98 20.11 12.19 16.11
C PRO A 98 19.63 13.11 14.98
N ILE A 99 18.39 12.91 14.48
CA ILE A 99 17.83 13.68 13.35
C ILE A 99 17.13 14.95 13.85
N CYS A 100 16.23 14.83 14.83
CA CYS A 100 15.49 15.98 15.35
C CYS A 100 16.09 16.59 16.62
N GLN A 101 17.10 15.95 17.22
CA GLN A 101 17.78 16.37 18.45
C GLN A 101 16.84 16.53 19.65
N ASP A 102 15.69 15.83 19.62
CA ASP A 102 14.67 15.85 20.67
C ASP A 102 14.44 14.42 21.18
N THR A 103 13.61 14.27 22.21
CA THR A 103 13.25 12.99 22.82
C THR A 103 12.65 12.05 21.75
N ILE A 104 13.11 10.81 21.73
CA ILE A 104 12.69 9.83 20.73
C ILE A 104 11.21 9.49 20.92
N ASN A 105 10.40 9.82 19.90
CA ASN A 105 8.98 9.45 19.81
C ASN A 105 8.82 8.29 18.81
N ASP A 106 8.18 7.22 19.28
CA ASP A 106 8.07 5.92 18.61
C ASP A 106 9.42 5.39 18.07
N PRO A 107 10.25 4.80 18.97
CA PRO A 107 11.63 4.45 18.63
C PRO A 107 11.66 3.30 17.63
N ILE A 108 12.50 3.45 16.60
CA ILE A 108 12.76 2.39 15.62
C ILE A 108 14.26 2.13 15.54
N MET A 109 14.65 0.86 15.67
CA MET A 109 16.03 0.41 15.59
C MET A 109 16.29 -0.22 14.22
N LEU A 110 17.17 0.42 13.44
CA LEU A 110 17.59 -0.06 12.13
C LEU A 110 18.46 -1.33 12.26
N PRO A 111 18.69 -2.08 11.16
CA PRO A 111 19.55 -3.27 11.16
C PRO A 111 20.99 -3.00 11.63
N CYS A 112 21.48 -1.78 11.38
CA CYS A 112 22.76 -1.28 11.88
C CYS A 112 22.76 -0.89 13.37
N LYS A 113 21.66 -1.19 14.08
CA LYS A 113 21.39 -0.90 15.50
C LYS A 113 21.23 0.58 15.86
N HIS A 114 21.18 1.51 14.91
CA HIS A 114 20.92 2.93 15.23
C HIS A 114 19.43 3.19 15.46
N ILE A 115 19.13 4.00 16.48
CA ILE A 115 17.75 4.30 16.92
C ILE A 115 17.37 5.72 16.53
N PHE A 116 16.18 5.88 15.97
CA PHE A 116 15.62 7.18 15.59
C PHE A 116 14.12 7.22 15.90
N CYS A 117 13.50 8.40 15.80
CA CYS A 117 12.05 8.49 15.68
C CYS A 117 11.62 7.88 14.35
N GLU A 118 10.54 7.09 14.36
CA GLU A 118 9.96 6.51 13.16
C GLU A 118 9.69 7.55 12.06
N GLN A 119 9.11 8.70 12.43
CA GLN A 119 8.83 9.78 11.49
C GLN A 119 10.11 10.39 10.89
N CYS A 120 11.14 10.59 11.71
CA CYS A 120 12.40 11.18 11.26
C CYS A 120 13.13 10.28 10.26
N VAL A 121 13.18 8.98 10.56
CA VAL A 121 13.84 8.02 9.67
C VAL A 121 13.05 7.80 8.38
N SER A 122 11.71 7.84 8.43
CA SER A 122 10.88 7.76 7.24
C SER A 122 11.15 8.91 6.25
N ILE A 123 11.26 10.15 6.76
CA ILE A 123 11.57 11.32 5.92
C ILE A 123 12.96 11.20 5.29
N TRP A 124 13.93 10.64 6.02
CA TRP A 124 15.27 10.39 5.49
C TRP A 124 15.23 9.37 4.33
N PHE A 125 14.53 8.25 4.51
CA PHE A 125 14.41 7.19 3.50
C PHE A 125 13.61 7.58 2.25
N ASP A 126 12.79 8.62 2.32
CA ASP A 126 12.18 9.19 1.12
C ASP A 126 13.25 9.70 0.15
N ARG A 127 14.39 10.19 0.66
CA ARG A 127 15.53 10.73 -0.11
C ARG A 127 16.64 9.70 -0.31
N GLU A 128 17.09 9.05 0.76
CA GLU A 128 18.31 8.23 0.78
C GLU A 128 18.08 6.94 1.58
N LYS A 129 18.33 5.76 1.01
CA LYS A 129 18.11 4.45 1.66
C LYS A 129 19.25 3.98 2.57
N THR A 130 19.96 4.93 3.19
CA THR A 130 21.11 4.64 4.04
C THR A 130 20.88 5.11 5.47
N CYS A 131 21.55 4.52 6.44
CA CYS A 131 21.48 5.00 7.82
C CYS A 131 22.08 6.41 7.94
N PRO A 132 21.40 7.38 8.58
CA PRO A 132 21.94 8.74 8.77
C PRO A 132 23.26 8.81 9.54
N MET A 133 23.51 7.84 10.43
CA MET A 133 24.72 7.83 11.27
C MET A 133 25.89 7.06 10.66
N CYS A 134 25.64 5.88 10.07
CA CYS A 134 26.73 5.03 9.56
C CYS A 134 26.73 4.83 8.05
N ARG A 135 25.76 5.38 7.32
CA ARG A 135 25.58 5.22 5.87
C ARG A 135 25.45 3.77 5.39
N ALA A 136 25.24 2.82 6.32
CA ALA A 136 24.93 1.44 5.97
C ALA A 136 23.66 1.40 5.11
N GLU A 137 23.70 0.65 4.03
CA GLU A 137 22.56 0.48 3.14
C GLU A 137 21.48 -0.34 3.85
N ILE A 138 20.24 0.15 3.77
CA ILE A 138 19.10 -0.49 4.41
C ILE A 138 18.24 -1.03 3.28
N THR A 139 18.35 -2.34 3.06
CA THR A 139 17.59 -3.07 2.06
C THR A 139 16.13 -3.15 2.49
N THR A 140 15.40 -2.04 2.37
CA THR A 140 13.95 -2.10 2.23
C THR A 140 13.65 -2.51 0.80
N GLU A 141 12.91 -3.61 0.63
CA GLU A 141 12.21 -3.94 -0.60
C GLU A 141 11.71 -2.64 -1.23
N SER A 142 12.02 -2.41 -2.52
CA SER A 142 11.63 -1.18 -3.19
C SER A 142 10.14 -0.95 -2.95
N PRO A 143 9.75 0.21 -2.40
CA PRO A 143 8.34 0.45 -2.20
C PRO A 143 7.70 0.48 -3.59
N VAL A 144 6.79 -0.47 -3.86
CA VAL A 144 6.09 -0.64 -5.15
C VAL A 144 5.42 0.67 -5.64
N TRP A 145 5.22 1.65 -4.74
CA TRP A 145 4.69 2.98 -5.07
C TRP A 145 5.70 3.95 -5.70
N LYS A 146 7.02 3.72 -5.57
CA LYS A 146 8.06 4.54 -6.24
C LYS A 146 8.23 4.14 -7.70
N ASP A 147 7.84 2.92 -8.04
CA ASP A 147 7.77 2.48 -9.42
C ASP A 147 6.48 3.10 -9.95
N GLY A 148 6.57 4.16 -10.74
CA GLY A 148 5.43 4.79 -11.43
C GLY A 148 4.71 3.85 -12.42
N ASN A 149 4.94 2.54 -12.31
CA ASN A 149 4.32 1.48 -13.05
C ASN A 149 3.00 1.13 -12.39
N THR A 150 1.91 1.61 -12.97
CA THR A 150 0.56 1.11 -12.72
C THR A 150 0.55 -0.40 -12.97
N SER A 151 0.42 -1.19 -11.90
CA SER A 151 0.29 -2.66 -11.90
C SER A 151 1.45 -3.45 -12.53
N SER A 152 2.23 -4.14 -11.69
CA SER A 152 3.14 -5.22 -12.12
C SER A 152 2.44 -6.34 -12.92
N HIS A 153 1.11 -6.39 -12.88
CA HIS A 153 0.28 -7.39 -13.54
C HIS A 153 0.05 -7.15 -15.05
N LEU A 154 0.48 -5.99 -15.59
CA LEU A 154 0.44 -5.67 -17.04
C LEU A 154 1.80 -5.87 -17.74
N GLN A 155 2.84 -6.27 -17.00
CA GLN A 155 4.15 -6.59 -17.57
C GLN A 155 4.22 -8.07 -17.96
N TRP A 156 3.45 -8.46 -18.99
CA TRP A 156 3.74 -9.69 -19.72
C TRP A 156 4.73 -9.38 -20.85
N HIS A 157 5.93 -9.95 -20.72
CA HIS A 157 7.03 -10.17 -21.67
C HIS A 157 7.25 -9.16 -22.81
#